data_AF-A0A142YMP4-F1
#
_entry.id   AF-A0A142YMP4-F1
#
_cell.length_a   1.000
_cell.length_b   1.000
_cell.length_c   1.000
_cell.angle_alpha   90.00
_cell.angle_beta   90.00
_cell.angle_gamma   90.00
#
_symmetry.space_group_name_H-M   'P 1'
#
loop_
_entity.id
_entity.type
_entity.pdbx_description
1 polymer ?
#
loop_
_entity_poly.entity_id
_entity_poly.type
_entity_poly.pdbx_seq_one_letter_code
_entity_poly.pdbx_strand_id
1 'polypeptide(L)'
;MKTVKRYQDFRNFFLSGQFAERDKGGLRKLPAMDDLITAIRTPDLKSLKEQFCRVPSFTSFLDELTVGKPVTRDEIKSIGKFAFTTYVGLSEISCAALDIPDEGIYGTPNTPPPSEFAPTALAVYKNLRGREEYVLTGKWLEELARSHGIHPLNTRERLNEARAIGLIERYTEGSTPETQYERHNMLILEVANGQPQTKKLNLYHGNFIIPEKASVSIRLEDKTHGTA
;
A
#
# COMPACT_ATOMS: atom_id res chain seq x y z
N MET A 1 28.34 -6.04 15.80
CA MET A 1 27.94 -7.09 14.84
C MET A 1 26.63 -6.81 14.10
N LYS A 2 25.52 -6.39 14.74
CA LYS A 2 24.22 -6.13 14.06
C LYS A 2 24.26 -5.01 12.99
N THR A 3 25.01 -3.94 13.22
CA THR A 3 25.10 -2.78 12.31
C THR A 3 25.85 -3.07 11.01
N VAL A 4 26.94 -3.86 11.09
CA VAL A 4 27.75 -4.27 9.93
C VAL A 4 26.96 -5.17 8.99
N LYS A 5 26.16 -6.10 9.54
CA LYS A 5 25.29 -6.99 8.75
C LYS A 5 24.18 -6.21 8.03
N ARG A 6 23.50 -5.28 8.73
CA ARG A 6 22.50 -4.40 8.10
C ARG A 6 23.09 -3.57 6.95
N TYR A 7 24.29 -3.01 7.14
CA TYR A 7 24.98 -2.24 6.10
C TYR A 7 25.32 -3.09 4.87
N GLN A 8 25.73 -4.35 5.07
CA GLN A 8 25.98 -5.30 3.98
C GLN A 8 24.71 -5.67 3.21
N ASP A 9 23.58 -5.86 3.90
CA ASP A 9 22.30 -6.18 3.27
C ASP A 9 21.80 -5.02 2.38
N PHE A 10 21.89 -3.77 2.85
CA PHE A 10 21.59 -2.59 2.03
C PHE A 10 22.54 -2.43 0.85
N ARG A 11 23.84 -2.71 1.05
CA ARG A 11 24.83 -2.70 -0.04
C ARG A 11 24.46 -3.69 -1.13
N ASN A 12 24.07 -4.91 -0.78
CA ASN A 12 23.66 -5.91 -1.76
C ASN A 12 22.40 -5.48 -2.50
N PHE A 13 21.41 -4.91 -1.79
CA PHE A 13 20.23 -4.33 -2.42
C PHE A 13 20.59 -3.28 -3.48
N PHE A 14 21.46 -2.31 -3.13
CA PHE A 14 21.87 -1.26 -4.08
C PHE A 14 22.68 -1.78 -5.27
N LEU A 15 23.54 -2.78 -5.06
CA LEU A 15 24.30 -3.41 -6.13
C LEU A 15 23.39 -4.22 -7.06
N SER A 16 22.53 -5.07 -6.50
CA SER A 16 21.61 -5.92 -7.26
C SER A 16 20.60 -5.11 -8.06
N GLY A 17 20.13 -3.99 -7.49
CA GLY A 17 19.26 -3.05 -8.19
C GLY A 17 19.97 -2.12 -9.16
N GLN A 18 21.28 -2.24 -9.39
CA GLN A 18 22.05 -1.33 -10.24
C GLN A 18 21.88 0.16 -9.86
N PHE A 19 21.79 0.43 -8.56
CA PHE A 19 21.81 1.80 -8.02
C PHE A 19 23.23 2.25 -7.71
N ALA A 20 24.11 1.29 -7.43
CA ALA A 20 25.53 1.50 -7.27
C ALA A 20 26.29 0.36 -7.94
N GLU A 21 27.57 0.59 -8.20
CA GLU A 21 28.51 -0.44 -8.61
C GLU A 21 29.74 -0.42 -7.71
N ARG A 22 30.57 -1.45 -7.80
CA ARG A 22 31.86 -1.49 -7.09
C ARG A 22 32.89 -0.72 -7.90
N ASP A 23 33.57 0.22 -7.26
CA ASP A 23 34.71 0.95 -7.82
C ASP A 23 35.87 0.91 -6.81
N LYS A 24 37.12 1.09 -7.26
CA LYS A 24 38.41 0.88 -6.56
C LYS A 24 38.42 1.26 -5.06
N GLY A 25 37.87 0.40 -4.21
CA GLY A 25 37.81 0.55 -2.73
C GLY A 25 36.45 0.91 -2.13
N GLY A 26 35.39 1.11 -2.92
CA GLY A 26 34.09 1.57 -2.44
C GLY A 26 32.90 1.27 -3.36
N LEU A 27 31.83 2.06 -3.20
CA LEU A 27 30.65 2.04 -4.06
C LEU A 27 30.60 3.34 -4.87
N ARG A 28 30.41 3.22 -6.18
CA ARG A 28 30.14 4.34 -7.07
C ARG A 28 28.64 4.41 -7.35
N LYS A 29 28.05 5.60 -7.18
CA LYS A 29 26.65 5.88 -7.48
C LYS A 29 26.39 5.76 -9.00
N LEU A 30 25.29 5.12 -9.39
CA LEU A 30 24.80 5.08 -10.77
C LEU A 30 23.59 6.03 -10.95
N PRO A 31 23.25 6.45 -12.19
CA PRO A 31 22.14 7.38 -12.45
C PRO A 31 20.82 6.96 -11.82
N ALA A 32 20.52 5.66 -11.82
CA ALA A 32 19.27 5.17 -11.25
C ALA A 32 19.16 5.33 -9.72
N MET A 33 20.27 5.60 -9.00
CA MET A 33 20.18 6.05 -7.61
C MET A 33 19.52 7.42 -7.52
N ASP A 34 19.77 8.32 -8.47
CA ASP A 34 19.12 9.63 -8.50
C ASP A 34 17.62 9.50 -8.80
N ASP A 35 17.23 8.55 -9.65
CA ASP A 35 15.82 8.21 -9.88
C ASP A 35 15.16 7.66 -8.60
N LEU A 36 15.84 6.74 -7.87
CA LEU A 36 15.36 6.24 -6.58
C LEU A 36 15.24 7.34 -5.53
N ILE A 37 16.25 8.21 -5.40
CA ILE A 37 16.21 9.35 -4.48
C ILE A 37 15.06 10.29 -4.84
N THR A 38 14.84 10.54 -6.12
CA THR A 38 13.73 11.38 -6.61
C THR A 38 12.40 10.75 -6.23
N ALA A 39 12.18 9.47 -6.57
CA ALA A 39 10.95 8.75 -6.24
C ALA A 39 10.65 8.76 -4.73
N ILE A 40 11.68 8.62 -3.89
CA ILE A 40 11.54 8.68 -2.43
C ILE A 40 11.17 10.10 -1.95
N ARG A 41 11.66 11.15 -2.62
CA ARG A 41 11.43 12.55 -2.23
C ARG A 41 10.14 13.14 -2.79
N THR A 42 9.58 12.58 -3.85
CA THR A 42 8.33 13.06 -4.50
C THR A 42 7.12 12.17 -4.22
N PRO A 43 7.19 11.33 -3.17
CA PRO A 43 6.42 10.08 -2.99
C PRO A 43 5.64 9.57 -4.21
N ASP A 44 6.30 9.47 -5.36
CA ASP A 44 5.68 8.92 -6.56
C ASP A 44 5.64 7.39 -6.40
N LEU A 45 4.50 6.87 -5.95
CA LEU A 45 4.30 5.47 -5.62
C LEU A 45 4.58 4.55 -6.81
N LYS A 46 4.25 4.99 -8.03
CA LYS A 46 4.50 4.23 -9.26
C LYS A 46 5.99 4.15 -9.54
N SER A 47 6.66 5.30 -9.58
CA SER A 47 8.11 5.36 -9.78
C SER A 47 8.84 4.59 -8.68
N LEU A 48 8.38 4.68 -7.44
CA LEU A 48 9.00 3.98 -6.30
C LEU A 48 8.91 2.46 -6.45
N LYS A 49 7.75 1.93 -6.84
CA LYS A 49 7.58 0.50 -7.15
C LYS A 49 8.50 0.07 -8.28
N GLU A 50 8.56 0.83 -9.38
CA GLU A 50 9.45 0.55 -10.51
C GLU A 50 10.92 0.48 -10.08
N GLN A 51 11.37 1.42 -9.23
CA GLN A 51 12.72 1.40 -8.70
C GLN A 51 12.98 0.16 -7.82
N PHE A 52 12.09 -0.16 -6.87
CA PHE A 52 12.29 -1.36 -6.05
C PHE A 52 12.29 -2.66 -6.87
N CYS A 53 11.47 -2.76 -7.92
CA CYS A 53 11.46 -3.89 -8.85
C CYS A 53 12.73 -4.03 -9.71
N ARG A 54 13.66 -3.06 -9.66
CA ARG A 54 15.01 -3.25 -10.25
C ARG A 54 15.83 -4.28 -9.47
N VAL A 55 15.48 -4.56 -8.21
CA VAL A 55 16.14 -5.56 -7.38
C VAL A 55 15.48 -6.93 -7.63
N PRO A 56 16.18 -7.91 -8.24
CA PRO A 56 15.56 -9.17 -8.65
C PRO A 56 14.91 -9.95 -7.51
N SER A 57 15.53 -9.96 -6.34
CA SER A 57 14.97 -10.64 -5.16
C SER A 57 13.66 -10.00 -4.68
N PHE A 58 13.49 -8.69 -4.87
CA PHE A 58 12.23 -8.01 -4.54
C PHE A 58 11.13 -8.39 -5.52
N THR A 59 11.45 -8.46 -6.82
CA THR A 59 10.53 -8.96 -7.84
C THR A 59 10.13 -10.41 -7.56
N SER A 60 11.08 -11.30 -7.26
CA SER A 60 10.77 -12.69 -6.90
C SER A 60 9.90 -12.81 -5.64
N PHE A 61 10.04 -11.89 -4.68
CA PHE A 61 9.14 -11.81 -3.53
C PHE A 61 7.73 -11.41 -3.94
N LEU A 62 7.57 -10.40 -4.80
CA LEU A 62 6.26 -9.98 -5.29
C LEU A 62 5.59 -11.05 -6.16
N ASP A 63 6.35 -11.82 -6.93
CA ASP A 63 5.85 -12.90 -7.79
C ASP A 63 5.24 -14.06 -6.97
N GLU A 64 5.64 -14.22 -5.71
CA GLU A 64 5.04 -15.21 -4.80
C GLU A 64 3.70 -14.73 -4.21
N LEU A 65 3.36 -13.44 -4.33
CA LEU A 65 2.12 -12.86 -3.81
C LEU A 65 0.99 -12.93 -4.85
N THR A 66 -0.21 -13.24 -4.38
CA THR A 66 -1.40 -13.40 -5.24
C THR A 66 -2.56 -12.55 -4.76
N VAL A 67 -3.39 -12.09 -5.70
CA VAL A 67 -4.70 -11.50 -5.38
C VAL A 67 -5.63 -12.60 -4.87
N GLY A 68 -6.46 -12.32 -3.86
CA GLY A 68 -7.46 -13.25 -3.35
C GLY A 68 -6.95 -14.30 -2.37
N LYS A 69 -5.64 -14.48 -2.23
CA LYS A 69 -5.05 -15.48 -1.33
C LYS A 69 -3.91 -14.87 -0.51
N PRO A 70 -3.99 -14.92 0.84
CA PRO A 70 -2.89 -14.48 1.69
C PRO A 70 -1.71 -15.43 1.58
N VAL A 71 -0.51 -14.88 1.64
CA VAL A 71 0.74 -15.63 1.72
C VAL A 71 1.38 -15.36 3.08
N THR A 72 1.60 -16.42 3.85
CA THR A 72 2.25 -16.31 5.16
C THR A 72 3.77 -16.26 5.01
N ARG A 73 4.44 -15.81 6.05
CA ARG A 73 5.92 -15.72 6.09
C ARG A 73 6.62 -17.02 5.73
N ASP A 74 6.10 -18.16 6.18
CA ASP A 74 6.73 -19.46 6.00
C ASP A 74 6.53 -20.04 4.59
N GLU A 75 5.59 -19.48 3.82
CA GLU A 75 5.36 -19.86 2.42
C GLU A 75 6.32 -19.14 1.45
N ILE A 76 6.90 -18.01 1.85
CA ILE A 76 7.82 -17.21 1.04
C ILE A 76 9.22 -17.85 1.03
N LYS A 77 9.69 -18.23 -0.16
CA LYS A 77 10.96 -18.96 -0.36
C LYS A 77 11.99 -18.16 -1.15
N SER A 78 11.52 -17.19 -1.94
CA SER A 78 12.31 -16.28 -2.76
C SER A 78 13.33 -15.44 -1.99
N ILE A 79 13.10 -15.19 -0.69
CA ILE A 79 13.93 -14.32 0.14
C ILE A 79 14.30 -14.93 1.48
N GLY A 80 15.44 -14.51 2.03
CA GLY A 80 15.88 -14.94 3.34
C GLY A 80 15.02 -14.37 4.49
N LYS A 81 14.90 -15.14 5.59
CA LYS A 81 14.08 -14.76 6.77
C LYS A 81 14.37 -13.37 7.36
N PHE A 82 15.60 -12.86 7.17
CA PHE A 82 16.02 -11.54 7.64
C PHE A 82 15.54 -10.38 6.74
N ALA A 83 15.30 -10.65 5.45
CA ALA A 83 14.84 -9.64 4.48
C ALA A 83 13.32 -9.45 4.50
N PHE A 84 12.57 -10.45 5.00
CA PHE A 84 11.12 -10.49 4.99
C PHE A 84 10.47 -9.18 5.47
N THR A 85 10.75 -8.72 6.69
CA THR A 85 10.15 -7.50 7.24
C THR A 85 10.48 -6.26 6.40
N THR A 86 11.68 -6.19 5.84
CA THR A 86 12.05 -5.09 4.94
C THR A 86 11.24 -5.15 3.66
N TYR A 87 11.07 -6.32 3.06
CA TYR A 87 10.40 -6.47 1.77
C TYR A 87 8.89 -6.25 1.90
N VAL A 88 8.27 -6.71 3.00
CA VAL A 88 6.91 -6.31 3.37
C VAL A 88 6.79 -4.79 3.43
N GLY A 89 7.66 -4.12 4.21
CA GLY A 89 7.61 -2.67 4.32
C GLY A 89 7.83 -1.93 3.00
N LEU A 90 8.76 -2.39 2.15
CA LEU A 90 8.97 -1.83 0.82
C LEU A 90 7.72 -2.02 -0.07
N SER A 91 7.09 -3.19 0.02
CA SER A 91 5.89 -3.49 -0.76
C SER A 91 4.66 -2.68 -0.33
N GLU A 92 4.47 -2.42 0.97
CA GLU A 92 3.40 -1.54 1.46
C GLU A 92 3.64 -0.09 1.03
N ILE A 93 4.88 0.39 1.20
CA ILE A 93 5.29 1.74 0.81
C ILE A 93 5.10 1.98 -0.69
N SER A 94 5.32 0.96 -1.52
CA SER A 94 5.16 1.04 -2.97
C SER A 94 3.80 0.56 -3.48
N CYS A 95 2.81 0.37 -2.59
CA CYS A 95 1.46 -0.13 -2.91
C CYS A 95 1.44 -1.47 -3.68
N ALA A 96 2.45 -2.32 -3.52
CA ALA A 96 2.57 -3.60 -4.21
C ALA A 96 1.93 -4.76 -3.42
N ALA A 97 1.84 -4.63 -2.10
CA ALA A 97 1.19 -5.61 -1.24
C ALA A 97 0.64 -4.96 0.03
N LEU A 98 -0.24 -5.67 0.74
CA LEU A 98 -0.76 -5.30 2.05
C LEU A 98 -0.63 -6.48 3.02
N ASP A 99 -0.04 -6.26 4.19
CA ASP A 99 -0.01 -7.25 5.28
C ASP A 99 -1.28 -7.10 6.14
N ILE A 100 -2.15 -8.11 6.11
CA ILE A 100 -3.37 -8.12 6.93
C ILE A 100 -3.09 -8.96 8.19
N PRO A 101 -3.21 -8.38 9.40
CA PRO A 101 -2.96 -9.10 10.65
C PRO A 101 -3.74 -10.40 10.75
N ASP A 102 -3.09 -11.43 11.28
CA ASP A 102 -3.65 -12.78 11.49
C ASP A 102 -4.03 -13.55 10.20
N GLU A 103 -3.87 -12.95 9.02
CA GLU A 103 -4.12 -13.58 7.70
C GLU A 103 -2.83 -13.80 6.92
N GLY A 104 -2.04 -12.74 6.72
CA GLY A 104 -0.83 -12.74 5.90
C GLY A 104 -0.85 -11.65 4.82
N ILE A 105 0.05 -11.79 3.84
CA ILE A 105 0.31 -10.75 2.84
C ILE A 105 -0.51 -11.01 1.58
N TYR A 106 -1.26 -10.01 1.14
CA TYR A 106 -1.98 -10.01 -0.12
C TYR A 106 -1.23 -9.20 -1.18
N GLY A 107 -1.13 -9.73 -2.40
CA GLY A 107 -0.65 -8.95 -3.54
C GLY A 107 -1.68 -7.89 -3.92
N THR A 108 -1.23 -6.64 -4.09
CA THR A 108 -2.09 -5.53 -4.54
C THR A 108 -1.62 -4.92 -5.87
N PRO A 109 -1.59 -5.69 -6.97
CA PRO A 109 -1.02 -5.24 -8.23
C PRO A 109 -1.90 -4.21 -8.96
N ASN A 110 -3.17 -4.07 -8.59
CA ASN A 110 -4.17 -3.37 -9.39
C ASN A 110 -4.32 -1.90 -8.99
N THR A 111 -4.29 -1.02 -9.99
CA THR A 111 -4.55 0.42 -9.85
C THR A 111 -5.54 0.86 -10.93
N PRO A 112 -6.78 0.35 -10.90
CA PRO A 112 -7.76 0.58 -11.97
C PRO A 112 -8.05 2.08 -12.14
N PRO A 113 -8.38 2.55 -13.36
CA PRO A 113 -8.83 3.91 -13.57
C PRO A 113 -10.15 4.18 -12.81
N PRO A 114 -10.51 5.45 -12.54
CA PRO A 114 -11.72 5.81 -11.79
C PRO A 114 -13.02 5.16 -12.29
N SER A 115 -13.17 4.99 -13.61
CA SER A 115 -14.35 4.38 -14.25
C SER A 115 -14.53 2.90 -13.94
N GLU A 116 -13.43 2.16 -13.73
CA GLU A 116 -13.46 0.74 -13.36
C GLU A 116 -13.42 0.57 -11.83
N PHE A 117 -12.76 1.50 -11.15
CA PHE A 117 -12.68 1.54 -9.70
C PHE A 117 -14.06 1.77 -9.06
N ALA A 118 -14.82 2.78 -9.50
CA ALA A 118 -16.09 3.15 -8.89
C ALA A 118 -17.11 2.00 -8.78
N PRO A 119 -17.43 1.24 -9.85
CA PRO A 119 -18.36 0.11 -9.75
C PRO A 119 -17.81 -0.99 -8.83
N THR A 120 -16.50 -1.25 -8.86
CA THR A 120 -15.83 -2.23 -7.98
C THR A 120 -15.96 -1.83 -6.51
N ALA A 121 -15.63 -0.58 -6.20
CA ALA A 121 -15.74 0.03 -4.87
C ALA A 121 -17.17 -0.06 -4.31
N LEU A 122 -18.16 0.28 -5.14
CA LEU A 122 -19.58 0.21 -4.79
C LEU A 122 -20.06 -1.24 -4.58
N ALA A 123 -19.62 -2.18 -5.41
CA ALA A 123 -19.98 -3.59 -5.27
C ALA A 123 -19.47 -4.17 -3.95
N VAL A 124 -18.18 -3.95 -3.63
CA VAL A 124 -17.58 -4.38 -2.36
C VAL A 124 -18.30 -3.74 -1.17
N TYR A 125 -18.57 -2.43 -1.24
CA TYR A 125 -19.34 -1.73 -0.21
C TYR A 125 -20.74 -2.32 -0.01
N LYS A 126 -21.49 -2.55 -1.09
CA LYS A 126 -22.85 -3.13 -1.04
C LYS A 126 -22.85 -4.55 -0.46
N ASN A 127 -21.81 -5.34 -0.76
CA ASN A 127 -21.66 -6.68 -0.21
C ASN A 127 -21.37 -6.64 1.31
N LEU A 128 -20.52 -5.72 1.76
CA LEU A 128 -20.18 -5.57 3.18
C LEU A 128 -21.29 -4.96 4.01
N ARG A 129 -22.03 -3.99 3.48
CA ARG A 129 -23.05 -3.25 4.24
C ARG A 129 -24.21 -4.14 4.68
N GLY A 130 -24.58 -5.14 3.88
CA GLY A 130 -25.80 -5.92 4.12
C GLY A 130 -27.03 -5.02 4.27
N ARG A 131 -27.55 -4.91 5.50
CA ARG A 131 -28.69 -4.04 5.86
C ARG A 131 -28.28 -2.70 6.50
N GLU A 132 -27.00 -2.52 6.81
CA GLU A 132 -26.47 -1.30 7.43
C GLU A 132 -26.23 -0.21 6.38
N GLU A 133 -26.30 1.04 6.82
CA GLU A 133 -26.05 2.21 5.98
C GLU A 133 -24.57 2.57 5.89
N TYR A 134 -23.77 2.20 6.88
CA TYR A 134 -22.33 2.49 6.94
C TYR A 134 -21.54 1.20 7.14
N VAL A 135 -20.31 1.17 6.62
CA VAL A 135 -19.36 0.09 6.90
C VAL A 135 -18.08 0.66 7.49
N LEU A 136 -17.38 -0.13 8.30
CA LEU A 136 -16.04 0.24 8.74
C LEU A 136 -15.13 0.41 7.52
N THR A 137 -14.48 1.58 7.46
CA THR A 137 -13.62 1.99 6.35
C THR A 137 -12.45 1.02 6.19
N GLY A 138 -11.80 0.63 7.30
CA GLY A 138 -10.71 -0.35 7.27
C GLY A 138 -11.15 -1.70 6.69
N LYS A 139 -12.34 -2.20 7.07
CA LYS A 139 -12.89 -3.45 6.55
C LYS A 139 -13.16 -3.39 5.05
N TRP A 140 -13.68 -2.26 4.57
CA TRP A 140 -13.90 -2.02 3.15
C TRP A 140 -12.58 -1.94 2.36
N LEU A 141 -11.56 -1.29 2.92
CA LEU A 141 -10.22 -1.20 2.34
C LEU A 141 -9.53 -2.57 2.25
N GLU A 142 -9.59 -3.35 3.33
CA GLU A 142 -9.06 -4.71 3.34
C GLU A 142 -9.77 -5.58 2.30
N GLU A 143 -11.09 -5.51 2.18
CA GLU A 143 -11.83 -6.32 1.21
C GLU A 143 -11.46 -5.97 -0.24
N LEU A 144 -11.20 -4.69 -0.54
CA LEU A 144 -10.67 -4.28 -1.84
C LEU A 144 -9.26 -4.82 -2.09
N ALA A 145 -8.41 -4.88 -1.07
CA ALA A 145 -7.08 -5.49 -1.17
C ALA A 145 -7.18 -7.01 -1.35
N ARG A 146 -8.00 -7.69 -0.55
CA ARG A 146 -8.23 -9.15 -0.60
C ARG A 146 -8.78 -9.56 -1.95
N SER A 147 -9.95 -9.05 -2.32
CA SER A 147 -10.75 -9.57 -3.44
C SER A 147 -10.39 -8.96 -4.79
N HIS A 148 -9.82 -7.76 -4.80
CA HIS A 148 -9.51 -7.04 -6.04
C HIS A 148 -8.05 -6.62 -6.18
N GLY A 149 -7.19 -6.88 -5.18
CA GLY A 149 -5.79 -6.53 -5.25
C GLY A 149 -5.55 -5.01 -5.36
N ILE A 150 -6.43 -4.20 -4.78
CA ILE A 150 -6.32 -2.73 -4.82
C ILE A 150 -5.78 -2.25 -3.46
N HIS A 151 -4.60 -1.64 -3.47
CA HIS A 151 -3.95 -1.16 -2.24
C HIS A 151 -4.72 -0.01 -1.59
N PRO A 152 -4.81 0.10 -0.25
CA PRO A 152 -5.55 1.17 0.43
C PRO A 152 -5.17 2.61 0.02
N LEU A 153 -3.88 2.88 -0.22
CA LEU A 153 -3.44 4.20 -0.71
C LEU A 153 -3.99 4.50 -2.11
N ASN A 154 -3.95 3.52 -3.03
CA ASN A 154 -4.51 3.65 -4.37
C ASN A 154 -6.04 3.82 -4.29
N THR A 155 -6.70 3.08 -3.39
CA THR A 155 -8.13 3.23 -3.13
C THR A 155 -8.49 4.65 -2.72
N ARG A 156 -7.71 5.27 -1.84
CA ARG A 156 -7.92 6.67 -1.41
C ARG A 156 -7.83 7.63 -2.59
N GLU A 157 -6.80 7.50 -3.42
CA GLU A 157 -6.62 8.33 -4.62
C GLU A 157 -7.76 8.14 -5.62
N ARG A 158 -8.07 6.90 -5.99
CA ARG A 158 -9.14 6.57 -6.94
C ARG A 158 -10.52 6.97 -6.45
N LEU A 159 -10.78 6.90 -5.14
CA LEU A 159 -12.03 7.37 -4.56
C LEU A 159 -12.18 8.89 -4.67
N ASN A 160 -11.09 9.64 -4.45
CA ASN A 160 -11.12 11.10 -4.62
C ASN A 160 -11.29 11.50 -6.09
N GLU A 161 -10.59 10.81 -7.01
CA GLU A 161 -10.72 11.03 -8.46
C GLU A 161 -12.13 10.71 -8.94
N ALA A 162 -12.66 9.51 -8.62
CA ALA A 162 -14.00 9.07 -9.00
C ALA A 162 -15.09 10.03 -8.47
N ARG A 163 -14.92 10.56 -7.26
CA ARG A 163 -15.82 11.57 -6.70
C ARG A 163 -15.71 12.89 -7.44
N ALA A 164 -14.50 13.35 -7.76
CA ALA A 164 -14.28 14.60 -8.48
C ALA A 164 -14.93 14.60 -9.87
N ILE A 165 -14.94 13.46 -10.55
CA ILE A 165 -15.61 13.29 -11.85
C ILE A 165 -17.08 12.81 -11.74
N GLY A 166 -17.61 12.72 -10.53
CA GLY A 166 -19.04 12.45 -10.28
C GLY A 166 -19.49 11.01 -10.54
N LEU A 167 -18.62 10.01 -10.37
CA LEU A 167 -19.02 8.60 -10.46
C LEU A 167 -19.55 8.03 -9.13
N ILE A 168 -19.06 8.56 -8.02
CA ILE A 168 -19.38 8.05 -6.68
C ILE A 168 -19.50 9.22 -5.70
N GLU A 169 -20.46 9.14 -4.79
CA GLU A 169 -20.50 10.01 -3.62
C GLU A 169 -20.03 9.25 -2.38
N ARG A 170 -19.41 10.00 -1.46
CA ARG A 170 -18.85 9.48 -0.22
C ARG A 170 -19.33 10.28 0.96
N TYR A 171 -19.88 9.57 1.93
CA TYR A 171 -20.25 10.08 3.24
C TYR A 171 -19.46 9.33 4.30
N THR A 172 -19.20 9.99 5.42
CA THR A 172 -18.38 9.41 6.49
C THR A 172 -18.93 9.81 7.85
N GLU A 173 -18.94 8.89 8.80
CA GLU A 173 -19.37 9.14 10.18
C GLU A 173 -18.26 8.80 11.18
N GLY A 174 -18.24 9.57 12.27
CA GLY A 174 -17.34 9.36 13.39
C GLY A 174 -17.91 8.36 14.37
N SER A 175 -17.23 7.24 14.54
CA SER A 175 -17.43 6.32 15.66
C SER A 175 -16.07 5.84 16.17
N THR A 176 -16.00 5.37 17.40
CA THR A 176 -14.78 4.73 17.92
C THR A 176 -14.72 3.31 17.34
N PRO A 177 -13.61 2.91 16.69
CA PRO A 177 -13.48 1.56 16.16
C PRO A 177 -13.35 0.56 17.33
N GLU A 178 -13.78 -0.68 17.13
CA GLU A 178 -13.54 -1.74 18.13
C GLU A 178 -12.04 -2.00 18.28
N THR A 179 -11.59 -2.29 19.51
CA THR A 179 -10.16 -2.43 19.86
C THR A 179 -9.42 -3.52 19.08
N GLN A 180 -10.13 -4.54 18.57
CA GLN A 180 -9.54 -5.60 17.75
C GLN A 180 -8.96 -5.07 16.43
N TYR A 181 -9.51 -3.97 15.89
CA TYR A 181 -9.09 -3.39 14.62
C TYR A 181 -7.91 -2.40 14.74
N GLU A 182 -7.50 -2.04 15.95
CA GLU A 182 -6.32 -1.17 16.19
C GLU A 182 -4.99 -1.83 15.79
N ARG A 183 -5.01 -3.13 15.48
CA ARG A 183 -3.80 -3.90 15.13
C ARG A 183 -3.32 -3.64 13.71
N HIS A 184 -4.20 -3.30 12.77
CA HIS A 184 -3.83 -3.15 11.36
C HIS A 184 -3.09 -1.84 11.12
N ASN A 185 -1.77 -1.93 11.06
CA ASN A 185 -0.87 -0.83 10.73
C ASN A 185 -0.10 -1.18 9.47
N MET A 186 -0.15 -0.30 8.47
CA MET A 186 0.67 -0.42 7.26
C MET A 186 1.77 0.64 7.25
N LEU A 187 2.88 0.36 6.59
CA LEU A 187 3.95 1.33 6.37
C LEU A 187 3.68 2.20 5.15
N ILE A 188 3.81 3.50 5.32
CA ILE A 188 3.76 4.49 4.24
C ILE A 188 5.04 5.30 4.19
N LEU A 189 5.34 5.86 3.02
CA LEU A 189 6.34 6.89 2.85
C LEU A 189 5.67 8.27 2.86
N GLU A 190 6.11 9.13 3.75
CA GLU A 190 5.66 10.52 3.86
C GLU A 190 6.88 11.43 3.77
N VAL A 191 6.72 12.62 3.18
CA VAL A 191 7.75 13.66 3.20
C VAL A 191 7.32 14.74 4.17
N ALA A 192 7.96 14.78 5.34
CA ALA A 192 7.71 15.79 6.36
C ALA A 192 8.93 16.70 6.46
N ASN A 193 8.72 18.02 6.43
CA ASN A 193 9.79 19.02 6.50
C ASN A 193 10.91 18.77 5.47
N GLY A 194 10.54 18.34 4.26
CA GLY A 194 11.49 18.04 3.17
C GLY A 194 12.30 16.76 3.35
N GLN A 195 12.01 15.94 4.38
CA GLN A 195 12.69 14.68 4.64
C GLN A 195 11.74 13.49 4.45
N PRO A 196 12.14 12.48 3.66
CA PRO A 196 11.38 11.25 3.53
C PRO A 196 11.47 10.44 4.83
N GLN A 197 10.32 10.04 5.34
CA GLN A 197 10.20 9.22 6.54
C GLN A 197 9.19 8.10 6.33
N THR A 198 9.48 6.93 6.90
CA THR A 198 8.52 5.85 7.00
C THR A 198 7.62 6.07 8.20
N LYS A 199 6.30 5.93 8.02
CA LYS A 199 5.31 6.12 9.07
C LYS A 199 4.37 4.93 9.09
N LYS A 200 3.95 4.53 10.29
CA LYS A 200 2.86 3.56 10.45
C LYS A 200 1.53 4.29 10.38
N LEU A 201 0.66 3.82 9.51
CA LEU A 201 -0.70 4.32 9.36
C LEU A 201 -1.68 3.20 9.70
N ASN A 202 -2.62 3.50 10.59
CA ASN A 202 -3.67 2.56 10.95
C ASN A 202 -4.86 2.69 10.00
N LEU A 203 -5.29 1.60 9.37
CA LEU A 203 -6.36 1.60 8.37
C LEU A 203 -7.76 1.87 8.94
N TYR A 204 -7.95 1.61 10.23
CA TYR A 204 -9.22 1.78 10.94
C TYR A 204 -9.30 3.12 11.67
N HIS A 205 -8.25 3.93 11.61
CA HIS A 205 -8.31 5.29 12.09
C HIS A 205 -9.04 6.17 11.08
N GLY A 206 -9.95 7.00 11.59
CA GLY A 206 -10.91 7.70 10.75
C GLY A 206 -10.33 8.78 9.83
N ASN A 207 -9.03 9.03 9.94
CA ASN A 207 -8.31 10.01 9.13
C ASN A 207 -7.68 9.41 7.86
N PHE A 208 -7.87 8.12 7.59
CA PHE A 208 -7.27 7.47 6.44
C PHE A 208 -7.81 8.00 5.11
N ILE A 209 -9.11 7.86 4.88
CA ILE A 209 -9.77 8.27 3.63
C ILE A 209 -9.93 9.79 3.54
N ILE A 210 -10.24 10.44 4.67
CA ILE A 210 -10.32 11.90 4.78
C ILE A 210 -9.32 12.34 5.83
N PRO A 211 -8.15 12.87 5.44
CA PRO A 211 -7.22 13.47 6.37
C PRO A 211 -7.93 14.47 7.28
N GLU A 212 -7.53 14.53 8.55
CA GLU A 212 -8.05 15.46 9.57
C GLU A 212 -9.50 15.23 10.04
N LYS A 213 -10.25 14.29 9.46
CA LYS A 213 -11.53 13.83 10.04
C LYS A 213 -11.32 12.54 10.83
N ALA A 214 -12.04 12.38 11.92
CA ALA A 214 -12.05 11.14 12.71
C ALA A 214 -13.22 10.23 12.29
N SER A 215 -13.35 9.96 10.98
CA SER A 215 -14.46 9.17 10.45
C SER A 215 -14.07 7.73 10.14
N VAL A 216 -14.40 6.79 11.02
CA VAL A 216 -14.02 5.37 10.84
C VAL A 216 -14.96 4.60 9.92
N SER A 217 -16.14 5.16 9.63
CA SER A 217 -17.16 4.50 8.82
C SER A 217 -17.42 5.27 7.53
N ILE A 218 -17.73 4.53 6.46
CA ILE A 218 -17.95 5.05 5.12
C ILE A 218 -19.30 4.57 4.58
N ARG A 219 -19.97 5.46 3.86
CA ARG A 219 -21.16 5.19 3.05
C ARG A 219 -20.88 5.66 1.62
N LEU A 220 -21.09 4.78 0.66
CA LEU A 220 -20.87 5.05 -0.76
C LEU A 220 -22.18 4.98 -1.52
N GLU A 221 -22.39 5.95 -2.40
CA GLU A 221 -23.57 6.04 -3.26
C GLU A 221 -23.17 6.21 -4.72
N ASP A 222 -23.95 5.62 -5.61
CA ASP A 222 -23.80 5.76 -7.05
C ASP A 222 -24.44 7.08 -7.49
N LYS A 223 -23.68 7.94 -8.17
CA LYS A 223 -24.19 9.23 -8.64
C LYS A 223 -24.88 9.15 -10.00
N THR A 224 -24.66 8.06 -10.75
CA THR A 224 -25.18 7.87 -12.11
C THR A 224 -26.70 7.69 -12.18
N HIS A 225 -27.40 7.63 -11.04
CA HIS A 225 -28.86 7.51 -10.96
C HIS A 225 -29.55 8.64 -10.17
N GLY A 226 -28.91 9.80 -10.04
CA GLY A 226 -29.53 11.02 -9.53
C GLY A 226 -30.49 11.71 -10.50
N THR A 227 -31.53 11.00 -10.96
CA THR A 227 -32.76 11.59 -11.51
C THR A 227 -33.95 10.74 -11.05
N ALA A 228 -34.59 11.18 -9.97
CA ALA A 228 -36.00 10.96 -9.69
C ALA A 228 -36.61 12.33 -9.35
#